data_AF-R3W791-F1
#
_entry.id   AF-R3W791-F1
#
_cell.length_a   1.000
_cell.length_b   1.000
_cell.length_c   1.000
_cell.angle_alpha   90.00
_cell.angle_beta   90.00
_cell.angle_gamma   90.00
#
_symmetry.space_group_name_H-M   'P 1'
#
loop_
_entity.id
_entity.type
_entity.pdbx_description
1 polymer ?
#
loop_
_entity_poly.entity_id
_entity_poly.type
_entity_poly.pdbx_seq_one_letter_code
_entity_poly.pdbx_strand_id
1 'polypeptide(L)'
;MSGKAQYSNQKVENQITSYLNKVIVNAANNYYNTKNRRQEREYLIDDMNQVPTENYTIEMQVPNTVIVGIPIYIQHNRTFELLTSLKEKEALFLVYHYFLELNIPEVAALLKMKVSGVYSLRNRLLKKIRRNFRL
;
A
#
# COMPACT_ATOMS: atom_id res chain seq x y z
N MET A 1 -49.14 -53.69 41.63
CA MET A 1 -47.85 -53.00 41.81
C MET A 1 -47.18 -52.86 40.45
N SER A 2 -47.17 -51.67 39.84
CA SER A 2 -46.28 -51.39 38.71
C SER A 2 -46.13 -49.88 38.58
N GLY A 3 -44.94 -49.37 38.86
CA GLY A 3 -44.70 -47.93 38.94
C GLY A 3 -43.24 -47.63 39.19
N LYS A 4 -42.32 -48.20 38.40
CA LYS A 4 -40.88 -47.90 38.43
C LYS A 4 -40.23 -48.33 37.10
N ALA A 5 -40.43 -47.56 36.03
CA ALA A 5 -39.59 -47.68 34.81
C ALA A 5 -39.70 -46.49 33.82
N GLN A 6 -40.64 -45.55 33.98
CA GLN A 6 -40.89 -44.55 32.93
C GLN A 6 -40.14 -43.20 33.13
N TYR A 7 -39.73 -42.87 34.36
CA TYR A 7 -39.10 -41.57 34.68
C TYR A 7 -37.63 -41.43 34.26
N SER A 8 -36.93 -42.54 33.98
CA SER A 8 -35.48 -42.53 33.66
C SER A 8 -35.18 -42.09 32.24
N ASN A 9 -35.94 -42.56 31.25
CA ASN A 9 -35.72 -42.24 29.84
C ASN A 9 -35.96 -40.77 29.54
N GLN A 10 -37.03 -40.18 30.09
CA GLN A 10 -37.38 -38.80 29.84
C GLN A 10 -36.32 -37.81 30.37
N LYS A 11 -35.67 -38.11 31.50
CA LYS A 11 -34.59 -37.29 32.05
C LYS A 11 -33.34 -37.33 31.19
N VAL A 12 -33.00 -38.50 30.66
CA VAL A 12 -31.86 -38.69 29.75
C VAL A 12 -32.14 -38.02 28.39
N GLU A 13 -33.33 -38.19 27.83
CA GLU A 13 -33.75 -37.52 26.59
C GLU A 13 -33.73 -35.99 26.72
N ASN A 14 -34.19 -35.46 27.85
CA ASN A 14 -34.14 -34.02 28.13
C ASN A 14 -32.70 -33.50 28.24
N GLN A 15 -31.79 -34.28 28.83
CA GLN A 15 -30.37 -33.92 28.91
C GLN A 15 -29.69 -33.94 27.54
N ILE A 16 -29.95 -34.96 26.73
CA ILE A 16 -29.43 -35.06 25.35
C ILE A 16 -29.96 -33.91 24.50
N THR A 17 -31.27 -33.63 24.57
CA THR A 17 -31.91 -32.54 23.83
C THR A 17 -31.34 -31.18 24.25
N SER A 18 -31.16 -30.96 25.55
CA SER A 18 -30.53 -29.73 26.07
C SER A 18 -29.08 -29.57 25.60
N TYR A 19 -28.32 -30.67 25.59
CA TYR A 19 -26.95 -30.67 25.08
C TYR A 19 -26.89 -30.35 23.59
N LEU A 20 -27.74 -30.99 22.76
CA LEU A 20 -27.82 -30.72 21.33
C LEU A 20 -28.23 -29.28 21.03
N ASN A 21 -29.24 -28.76 21.74
CA ASN A 21 -29.64 -27.35 21.61
C ASN A 21 -28.49 -26.40 21.95
N LYS A 22 -27.73 -26.69 23.01
CA LYS A 22 -26.56 -25.90 23.39
C LYS A 22 -25.47 -25.94 22.32
N VAL A 23 -25.20 -27.11 21.73
CA VAL A 23 -24.24 -27.26 20.64
C VAL A 23 -24.67 -26.46 19.41
N ILE A 24 -25.95 -26.57 19.00
CA ILE A 24 -26.50 -25.84 17.85
C ILE A 24 -26.41 -24.33 18.06
N VAL A 25 -26.83 -23.83 19.22
CA VAL A 25 -26.78 -22.40 19.56
C VAL A 25 -25.33 -21.90 19.55
N ASN A 26 -24.41 -22.65 20.15
CA ASN A 26 -23.00 -22.27 20.16
C ASN A 26 -22.38 -22.28 18.76
N ALA A 27 -22.73 -23.25 17.91
CA ALA A 27 -22.26 -23.32 16.54
C ALA A 27 -22.79 -22.13 15.71
N ALA A 28 -24.07 -21.80 15.85
CA ALA A 28 -24.67 -20.64 15.21
C ALA A 28 -24.01 -19.33 15.68
N ASN A 29 -23.86 -19.15 16.99
CA ASN A 29 -23.20 -17.98 17.56
C ASN A 29 -21.75 -17.84 17.08
N ASN A 30 -20.98 -18.93 17.05
CA ASN A 30 -19.62 -18.92 16.53
C ASN A 30 -19.57 -18.55 15.05
N TYR A 31 -20.49 -19.07 14.24
CA TYR A 31 -20.60 -18.73 12.83
C TYR A 31 -20.91 -17.24 12.63
N TYR A 32 -21.94 -16.72 13.29
CA TYR A 32 -22.33 -15.31 13.17
C TYR A 32 -21.26 -14.36 13.74
N ASN A 33 -20.66 -14.67 14.89
CA ASN A 33 -19.56 -13.88 15.44
C ASN A 33 -18.35 -13.85 14.51
N THR A 34 -18.01 -14.99 13.90
CA THR A 34 -16.91 -15.06 12.93
C THR A 34 -17.24 -14.31 11.65
N LYS A 35 -18.49 -14.43 11.15
CA LYS A 35 -18.99 -13.70 9.98
C LYS A 35 -18.99 -12.20 10.21
N ASN A 36 -19.51 -11.73 11.35
CA ASN A 36 -19.54 -10.32 11.70
C ASN A 36 -18.11 -9.76 11.86
N ARG A 37 -17.20 -10.47 12.54
CA ARG A 37 -15.78 -10.07 12.62
C ARG A 37 -15.06 -10.09 11.27
N ARG A 38 -15.50 -10.91 10.31
CA ARG A 38 -14.98 -10.89 8.94
C ARG A 38 -15.55 -9.69 8.19
N GLN A 39 -16.86 -9.46 8.27
CA GLN A 39 -17.52 -8.30 7.67
C GLN A 39 -16.98 -6.97 8.22
N GLU A 40 -16.76 -6.83 9.53
CA GLU A 40 -16.15 -5.62 10.12
C GLU A 40 -14.74 -5.37 9.56
N ARG A 41 -13.94 -6.43 9.36
CA ARG A 41 -12.59 -6.32 8.80
C ARG A 41 -12.58 -6.09 7.29
N GLU A 42 -13.50 -6.71 6.56
CA GLU A 42 -13.71 -6.45 5.14
C GLU A 42 -14.26 -5.04 4.91
N TYR A 43 -15.17 -4.56 5.77
CA TYR A 43 -15.65 -3.18 5.77
C TYR A 43 -14.52 -2.22 6.10
N LEU A 44 -13.64 -2.51 7.06
CA LEU A 44 -12.42 -1.71 7.30
C LEU A 44 -11.48 -1.66 6.09
N ILE A 45 -11.44 -2.71 5.26
CA ILE A 45 -10.63 -2.74 4.02
C ILE A 45 -11.34 -1.99 2.89
N ASP A 46 -12.68 -2.06 2.81
CA ASP A 46 -13.47 -1.31 1.83
C ASP A 46 -13.55 0.18 2.18
N ASP A 47 -13.59 0.54 3.47
CA ASP A 47 -13.58 1.92 3.99
C ASP A 47 -12.19 2.56 3.83
N MET A 48 -11.11 1.77 3.83
CA MET A 48 -9.78 2.21 3.38
C MET A 48 -9.72 2.48 1.86
N ASN A 49 -10.63 1.88 1.08
CA ASN A 49 -10.81 2.18 -0.35
C ASN A 49 -11.87 3.28 -0.57
N GLN A 50 -12.69 3.60 0.43
CA GLN A 50 -13.62 4.72 0.44
C GLN A 50 -13.01 5.87 1.26
N VAL A 51 -11.92 6.43 0.73
CA VAL A 51 -11.53 7.79 1.12
C VAL A 51 -12.77 8.68 0.96
N PRO A 52 -13.22 9.38 2.02
CA PRO A 52 -14.30 10.33 1.88
C PRO A 52 -13.89 11.34 0.82
N THR A 53 -14.60 11.33 -0.32
CA THR A 53 -14.52 12.39 -1.33
C THR A 53 -15.28 13.61 -0.81
N GLU A 54 -14.97 14.03 0.41
CA GLU A 54 -15.36 15.32 0.94
C GLU A 54 -14.42 16.36 0.34
N ASN A 55 -14.75 16.85 -0.85
CA ASN A 55 -14.34 18.14 -1.40
C ASN A 55 -12.90 18.62 -1.14
N TYR A 56 -11.93 17.72 -1.07
CA TYR A 56 -10.56 18.08 -1.31
C TYR A 56 -10.39 18.04 -2.82
N THR A 57 -10.44 19.19 -3.48
CA THR A 57 -9.58 19.42 -4.66
C THR A 57 -8.13 19.30 -4.20
N ILE A 58 -7.72 18.08 -3.86
CA ILE A 58 -6.33 17.69 -4.03
C ILE A 58 -6.19 17.74 -5.55
N GLU A 59 -5.41 18.67 -6.07
CA GLU A 59 -4.79 18.48 -7.37
C GLU A 59 -3.93 17.21 -7.24
N MET A 60 -4.57 16.03 -7.25
CA MET A 60 -3.88 14.76 -7.32
C MET A 60 -3.29 14.74 -8.71
N GLN A 61 -2.07 15.25 -8.80
CA GLN A 61 -1.22 15.13 -9.95
C GLN A 61 -0.96 13.63 -10.14
N VAL A 62 -1.86 12.97 -10.87
CA VAL A 62 -1.74 11.57 -11.26
C VAL A 62 -0.38 11.43 -11.94
N PRO A 63 0.56 10.63 -11.41
CA PRO A 63 1.88 10.50 -12.00
C PRO A 63 1.77 10.18 -13.49
N ASN A 64 2.37 11.02 -14.34
CA ASN A 64 2.37 10.82 -15.79
C ASN A 64 3.64 10.10 -16.28
N THR A 65 4.56 9.77 -15.37
CA THR A 65 5.79 9.05 -15.68
C THR A 65 6.33 8.25 -14.50
N VAL A 66 7.26 7.34 -14.80
CA VAL A 66 8.05 6.61 -13.81
C VAL A 66 9.53 6.80 -14.14
N ILE A 67 10.28 7.42 -13.23
CA ILE A 67 11.74 7.57 -13.35
C ILE A 67 12.39 6.61 -12.35
N VAL A 68 13.02 5.56 -12.86
CA VAL A 68 13.73 4.55 -12.05
C VAL A 68 12.85 3.95 -10.93
N GLY A 69 11.61 3.60 -11.28
CA GLY A 69 10.66 3.02 -10.35
C GLY A 69 9.96 4.02 -9.42
N ILE A 70 10.28 5.32 -9.52
CA ILE A 70 9.63 6.37 -8.74
C ILE A 70 8.58 7.05 -9.61
N PRO A 71 7.29 7.02 -9.21
CA PRO A 71 6.23 7.71 -9.93
C PRO A 71 6.35 9.22 -9.72
N ILE A 72 6.37 9.99 -10.82
CA ILE A 72 6.52 11.45 -10.80
C ILE A 72 5.51 12.06 -11.76
N TYR A 73 4.96 13.22 -11.41
CA TYR A 73 4.20 14.06 -12.33
C TYR A 73 5.05 15.20 -12.87
N ILE A 74 5.11 15.32 -14.20
CA ILE A 74 5.82 16.40 -14.89
C ILE A 74 4.83 17.16 -15.76
N GLN A 75 4.46 18.37 -15.35
CA GLN A 75 3.48 19.19 -16.07
C GLN A 75 3.97 19.67 -17.45
N HIS A 76 5.26 19.95 -17.58
CA HIS A 76 5.80 20.63 -18.77
C HIS A 76 6.37 19.61 -19.76
N ASN A 77 5.78 19.49 -20.96
CA ASN A 77 6.16 18.49 -21.98
C ASN A 77 7.67 18.47 -22.29
N ARG A 78 8.28 19.66 -22.47
CA ARG A 78 9.73 19.77 -22.72
C ARG A 78 10.58 19.21 -21.57
N THR A 79 10.10 19.34 -20.33
CA THR A 79 10.77 18.77 -19.15
C THR A 79 10.60 17.25 -19.12
N PHE A 80 9.42 16.75 -19.47
CA PHE A 80 9.15 15.32 -19.59
C PHE A 80 10.03 14.67 -20.67
N GLU A 81 10.07 15.23 -21.87
CA GLU A 81 10.94 14.76 -22.98
C GLU A 81 12.41 14.78 -22.58
N LEU A 82 12.86 15.84 -21.91
CA LEU A 82 14.24 15.93 -21.44
C LEU A 82 14.55 14.83 -20.43
N LEU A 83 13.71 14.67 -19.39
CA LEU A 83 13.95 13.70 -18.32
C LEU A 83 13.88 12.26 -18.82
N THR A 84 12.98 11.96 -19.75
CA THR A 84 12.90 10.64 -20.42
C THR A 84 14.08 10.37 -21.36
N SER A 85 14.73 11.40 -21.89
CA SER A 85 15.94 11.27 -22.74
C SER A 85 17.26 11.11 -21.95
N LEU A 86 17.22 11.23 -20.62
CA LEU A 86 18.42 11.11 -19.79
C LEU A 86 18.92 9.66 -19.74
N LYS A 87 20.24 9.49 -19.66
CA LYS A 87 20.80 8.18 -19.35
C LYS A 87 20.39 7.78 -17.94
N GLU A 88 20.25 6.48 -17.67
CA GLU A 88 19.84 5.95 -16.37
C GLU A 88 20.61 6.59 -15.20
N LYS A 89 21.95 6.66 -15.28
CA LYS A 89 22.79 7.30 -14.25
C LYS A 89 22.51 8.79 -14.07
N GLU A 90 22.16 9.51 -15.13
CA GLU A 90 21.80 10.92 -15.07
C GLU A 90 20.45 11.09 -14.38
N ALA A 91 19.47 10.24 -14.72
CA ALA A 91 18.15 10.24 -14.11
C ALA A 91 18.22 9.87 -12.62
N LEU A 92 18.95 8.80 -12.27
CA LEU A 92 19.22 8.38 -10.89
C LEU A 92 19.87 9.49 -10.07
N PHE A 93 20.85 10.20 -10.64
CA PHE A 93 21.47 11.33 -9.96
C PHE A 93 20.44 12.42 -9.63
N LEU A 94 19.54 12.77 -10.56
CA LEU A 94 18.51 13.79 -10.29
C LEU A 94 17.57 13.35 -9.19
N VAL A 95 17.07 12.12 -9.28
CA VAL A 95 16.22 11.53 -8.25
C VAL A 95 16.90 11.59 -6.88
N TYR A 96 18.09 11.02 -6.75
CA TYR A 96 18.76 10.93 -5.46
C TYR A 96 19.12 12.31 -4.90
N HIS A 97 19.66 13.20 -5.71
CA HIS A 97 20.18 14.47 -5.21
C HIS A 97 19.09 15.55 -5.06
N TYR A 98 18.13 15.63 -5.99
CA TYR A 98 17.14 16.72 -6.02
C TYR A 98 15.77 16.31 -5.52
N PHE A 99 15.36 15.05 -5.67
CA PHE A 99 14.04 14.60 -5.17
C PHE A 99 14.14 14.01 -3.77
N LEU A 100 15.20 13.26 -3.48
CA LEU A 100 15.43 12.65 -2.16
C LEU A 100 16.40 13.45 -1.28
N GLU A 101 16.88 14.59 -1.78
CA GLU A 101 17.77 15.53 -1.06
C GLU A 101 19.05 14.89 -0.49
N LEU A 102 19.52 13.80 -1.11
CA LEU A 102 20.75 13.13 -0.67
C LEU A 102 21.99 13.98 -1.01
N ASN A 103 22.97 13.96 -0.11
CA ASN A 103 24.23 14.66 -0.33
C ASN A 103 25.13 13.91 -1.34
N ILE A 104 26.11 14.60 -1.92
CA ILE A 104 26.98 14.03 -2.97
C ILE A 104 27.71 12.75 -2.51
N PRO A 105 28.24 12.65 -1.27
CA PRO A 105 28.76 11.40 -0.74
C PRO A 105 27.77 10.22 -0.73
N GLU A 106 26.54 10.43 -0.27
CA GLU A 106 25.47 9.41 -0.26
C GLU A 106 25.12 8.97 -1.68
N VAL A 107 24.97 9.92 -2.59
CA VAL A 107 24.72 9.65 -4.02
C VAL A 107 25.87 8.85 -4.63
N ALA A 108 27.13 9.15 -4.27
CA ALA A 108 28.30 8.42 -4.74
C ALA A 108 28.30 6.96 -4.28
N ALA A 109 27.90 6.71 -3.03
CA ALA A 109 27.73 5.35 -2.52
C ALA A 109 26.66 4.58 -3.29
N LEU A 110 25.46 5.17 -3.50
CA LEU A 110 24.37 4.54 -4.23
C LEU A 110 24.70 4.27 -5.70
N LEU A 111 25.37 5.21 -6.37
CA LEU A 111 25.78 5.06 -7.76
C LEU A 111 27.04 4.19 -7.95
N LYS A 112 27.66 3.74 -6.86
CA LYS A 112 28.96 3.03 -6.85
C LYS A 112 30.03 3.81 -7.63
N MET A 113 30.11 5.12 -7.37
CA MET A 113 31.03 6.05 -8.04
C MET A 113 31.93 6.76 -7.01
N LYS A 114 33.06 7.29 -7.47
CA LYS A 114 33.84 8.24 -6.67
C LYS A 114 33.07 9.56 -6.55
N VAL A 115 33.18 10.23 -5.41
CA VAL A 115 32.59 11.57 -5.15
C VAL A 115 32.92 12.57 -6.26
N SER A 116 34.18 12.63 -6.70
CA SER A 116 34.63 13.48 -7.81
C SER A 116 33.94 13.14 -9.15
N GLY A 117 33.63 11.86 -9.37
CA GLY A 117 32.86 11.38 -10.50
C GLY A 117 31.41 11.88 -10.47
N VAL A 118 30.80 11.94 -9.28
CA VAL A 118 29.45 12.48 -9.09
C VAL A 118 29.41 13.99 -9.30
N TYR A 119 30.40 14.75 -8.80
CA TYR A 119 30.53 16.18 -9.12
C TYR A 119 30.65 16.42 -10.63
N SER A 120 31.46 15.60 -11.31
CA SER A 120 31.59 15.67 -12.77
C SER A 120 30.29 15.33 -13.49
N LEU A 121 29.56 14.32 -13.02
CA LEU A 121 28.24 13.94 -13.54
C LEU A 121 27.25 15.08 -13.39
N ARG A 122 27.14 15.67 -12.18
CA ARG A 122 26.31 16.84 -11.89
C ARG A 122 26.58 17.97 -12.87
N ASN A 123 27.86 18.35 -13.02
CA ASN A 123 28.23 19.48 -13.87
C ASN A 123 27.89 19.24 -15.35
N ARG A 124 28.17 18.04 -15.87
CA ARG A 124 27.80 17.68 -17.26
C ARG A 124 26.29 17.66 -17.46
N LEU A 125 25.56 17.10 -16.50
CA LEU A 125 24.10 16.99 -16.56
C LEU A 125 23.44 18.37 -16.54
N LEU A 126 23.81 19.24 -15.59
CA LEU A 126 23.25 20.59 -15.52
C LEU A 126 23.58 21.40 -16.78
N LYS A 127 24.78 21.23 -17.36
CA LYS A 127 25.14 21.85 -18.64
C LYS A 127 24.27 21.33 -19.80
N LYS A 128 23.98 20.03 -19.83
CA LYS A 128 23.08 19.40 -20.81
C LYS A 128 21.65 19.97 -20.67
N ILE A 129 21.14 20.04 -19.44
CA ILE A 129 19.80 20.58 -19.15
C ILE A 129 19.70 22.05 -19.57
N ARG A 130 20.65 22.91 -19.17
CA ARG A 130 20.65 24.34 -19.54
C ARG A 130 20.64 24.56 -21.06
N ARG A 131 21.49 23.83 -21.79
CA ARG A 131 21.50 23.86 -23.26
C ARG A 131 20.14 23.50 -23.85
N ASN A 132 19.48 22.48 -23.31
CA ASN A 132 18.17 22.04 -23.79
C ASN A 132 17.05 23.02 -23.46
N PHE A 133 17.17 23.84 -22.42
CA PHE A 133 16.19 24.86 -22.06
C PHE A 133 16.55 26.29 -22.55
N ARG A 134 17.71 26.48 -23.19
CA ARG A 134 18.25 27.81 -23.52
C ARG A 134 18.34 28.74 -22.29
N LEU A 135 18.67 28.16 -21.14
CA LEU A 135 18.94 28.88 -19.88
C LEU A 135 20.43 29.24 -19.78
#